data_AF-A0A929UFS4-F1
#
_entry.id   AF-A0A929UFS4-F1
#
_cell.length_a   1.000
_cell.length_b   1.000
_cell.length_c   1.000
_cell.angle_alpha   90.00
_cell.angle_beta   90.00
_cell.angle_gamma   90.00
#
_symmetry.space_group_name_H-M   'P 1'
#
loop_
_entity.id
_entity.type
_entity.pdbx_description
1 polymer ?
#
loop_
_entity_poly.entity_id
_entity_poly.type
_entity_poly.pdbx_seq_one_letter_code
_entity_poly.pdbx_strand_id
1 'polypeptide(L)' 'MIRTATQLKAKVRNLSGGDSKKAQTLIRNFIMERFLERIALSQYRNNFILLLNYTIRTP' A
#
# COMPACT_ATOMS: atom_id res chain seq x y z
N MET A 1 7.01 -0.12 -11.05
CA MET A 1 5.62 -0.08 -10.56
C MET A 1 4.95 -1.42 -10.84
N ILE A 2 4.30 -2.04 -9.84
CA ILE A 2 3.54 -3.28 -10.04
C ILE A 2 2.33 -2.95 -10.92
N ARG A 3 2.18 -3.65 -12.06
CA ARG A 3 1.14 -3.35 -13.06
C ARG A 3 0.05 -4.41 -13.11
N THR A 4 0.33 -5.62 -12.64
CA THR A 4 -0.62 -6.75 -12.68
C THR A 4 -0.86 -7.36 -11.31
N ALA A 5 -2.03 -7.96 -11.13
CA ALA A 5 -2.39 -8.69 -9.91
C ALA A 5 -1.42 -9.85 -9.64
N THR A 6 -0.92 -10.51 -10.68
CA THR A 6 0.06 -11.60 -10.56
C THR A 6 1.39 -11.14 -9.99
N GLN A 7 1.89 -9.98 -10.45
CA GLN A 7 3.11 -9.38 -9.92
C GLN A 7 2.94 -8.99 -8.44
N LEU A 8 1.78 -8.42 -8.08
CA LEU A 8 1.47 -8.11 -6.69
C LEU A 8 1.45 -9.38 -5.82
N LYS A 9 0.73 -10.41 -6.28
CA LYS A 9 0.59 -11.68 -5.56
C LYS A 9 1.93 -12.36 -5.34
N ALA A 10 2.78 -12.41 -6.37
CA ALA A 10 4.13 -12.97 -6.27
C ALA A 10 4.99 -12.19 -5.27
N LYS A 11 4.98 -10.85 -5.34
CA LYS A 11 5.75 -10.00 -4.42
C LYS A 11 5.28 -10.17 -2.97
N VAL A 12 3.98 -10.15 -2.72
CA VAL A 12 3.40 -10.35 -1.38
C VAL A 12 3.75 -11.72 -0.84
N ARG A 13 3.67 -12.79 -1.65
CA ARG A 13 4.03 -14.15 -1.23
C ARG A 13 5.50 -14.27 -0.86
N ASN A 14 6.39 -13.62 -1.62
CA ASN A 14 7.82 -13.63 -1.33
C ASN A 14 8.17 -12.86 -0.05
N LEU A 15 7.50 -11.73 0.20
CA LEU A 15 7.76 -10.87 1.37
C LEU A 15 7.08 -11.36 2.65
N SER A 16 5.94 -12.04 2.55
CA SER A 16 5.20 -12.47 3.73
C SER A 16 5.80 -13.72 4.39
N GLY A 17 6.59 -14.52 3.66
CA GLY A 17 7.18 -15.75 4.18
C GLY A 17 6.14 -16.76 4.68
N GLY A 18 4.91 -16.71 4.16
CA GLY A 18 3.78 -17.54 4.62
C GLY A 18 2.95 -16.93 5.75
N ASP A 19 3.38 -15.81 6.35
CA ASP A 19 2.61 -15.11 7.37
C ASP A 19 1.43 -14.34 6.75
N SER A 20 0.23 -14.76 7.11
CA SER A 20 -1.01 -14.17 6.60
C SER A 20 -1.22 -12.72 7.07
N LYS A 21 -0.79 -12.37 8.29
CA LYS A 21 -0.90 -11.00 8.81
C LYS A 21 0.05 -10.07 8.05
N LYS A 22 1.31 -10.50 7.83
CA LYS A 22 2.26 -9.74 7.01
C LYS A 22 1.76 -9.56 5.59
N ALA A 23 1.21 -10.62 4.98
CA ALA A 23 0.62 -10.54 3.64
C ALA A 23 -0.52 -9.50 3.57
N GLN A 24 -1.43 -9.50 4.54
CA GLN A 24 -2.52 -8.52 4.61
C GLN A 24 -2.00 -7.08 4.80
N THR A 25 -1.02 -6.86 5.66
CA THR A 25 -0.39 -5.55 5.85
C THR A 25 0.25 -5.04 4.56
N LEU A 26 1.01 -5.89 3.85
CA LEU A 26 1.64 -5.52 2.58
C LEU A 26 0.62 -5.14 1.52
N ILE A 27 -0.50 -5.86 1.42
CA ILE A 27 -1.59 -5.53 0.49
C ILE A 27 -2.24 -4.20 0.86
N ARG A 28 -2.53 -3.97 2.14
CA ARG A 28 -3.11 -2.70 2.61
C ARG A 28 -2.20 -1.52 2.27
N ASN A 29 -0.89 -1.65 2.53
CA ASN A 29 0.08 -0.60 2.20
C ASN A 29 0.12 -0.33 0.69
N PHE A 30 0.19 -1.38 -0.12
CA PHE A 30 0.19 -1.23 -1.58
C PHE A 30 -1.07 -0.53 -2.10
N ILE A 31 -2.25 -0.90 -1.60
CA ILE A 31 -3.51 -0.26 -2.02
C ILE A 31 -3.52 1.22 -1.61
N MET A 32 -3.10 1.54 -0.40
CA MET A 32 -3.06 2.92 0.08
C MET A 32 -2.10 3.78 -0.72
N GLU A 33 -0.89 3.30 -1.02
CA GLU A 33 0.07 4.01 -1.89
C GLU A 33 -0.53 4.29 -3.27
N ARG A 34 -1.15 3.28 -3.90
CA ARG A 34 -1.76 3.42 -5.23
C ARG A 34 -2.98 4.32 -5.23
N PHE A 35 -3.75 4.30 -4.15
CA PHE A 35 -4.90 5.16 -3.98
C PHE A 35 -4.47 6.62 -3.83
N LEU A 36 -3.48 6.91 -2.98
CA LEU A 36 -2.94 8.26 -2.80
C LEU A 36 -2.33 8.80 -4.09
N GLU A 37 -1.58 7.99 -4.82
CA GLU A 37 -1.03 8.38 -6.13
C GLU A 37 -2.13 8.79 -7.12
N ARG A 38 -3.25 8.04 -7.15
CA ARG A 38 -4.42 8.37 -7.99
C ARG A 38 -5.13 9.63 -7.53
N ILE A 39 -5.31 9.83 -6.22
CA ILE A 39 -5.94 11.04 -5.68
C ILE A 39 -5.10 12.27 -5.99
N ALA A 40 -3.77 12.19 -5.84
CA ALA A 40 -2.87 13.30 -6.09
C ALA A 40 -2.97 13.84 -7.52
N LEU A 41 -3.20 12.95 -8.49
CA LEU A 41 -3.40 13.31 -9.91
C LEU A 41 -4.86 13.67 -10.25
N SER A 42 -5.79 13.49 -9.32
CA SER A 42 -7.21 13.74 -9.56
C SER A 42 -7.58 15.22 -9.42
N GLN A 43 -8.71 15.60 -10.02
CA GLN A 43 -9.36 16.90 -9.79
C GLN A 43 -9.72 17.14 -8.31
N TYR A 44 -9.85 16.07 -7.52
CA TYR A 44 -10.26 16.11 -6.13
C TYR A 44 -9.09 16.18 -5.15
N ARG A 45 -7.85 16.36 -5.62
CA ARG A 45 -6.65 16.38 -4.75
C ARG A 45 -6.75 17.33 -3.55
N ASN A 46 -7.46 18.45 -3.72
CA ASN A 46 -7.65 19.46 -2.67
C ASN A 46 -8.80 19.15 -1.70
N ASN A 47 -9.57 18.08 -1.96
CA ASN A 47 -10.70 17.67 -1.13
C ASN A 47 -10.29 16.65 -0.05
N PHE A 48 -9.02 16.24 -0.03
CA PHE A 48 -8.49 15.26 0.91
C PHE A 48 -7.41 15.90 1.80
N ILE A 49 -7.53 15.68 3.11
CA ILE A 49 -6.47 15.98 4.07
C ILE A 49 -5.89 14.64 4.51
N LEU A 50 -4.58 14.45 4.28
CA LEU A 50 -3.87 13.28 4.76
C LEU A 50 -3.38 13.54 6.18
N LEU A 51 -3.92 12.81 7.15
CA LEU A 51 -3.41 12.78 8.52
C LEU A 51 -2.53 11.55 8.69
N LEU A 52 -1.22 11.75 8.83
CA LEU A 52 -0.30 10.64 9.06
C LEU A 52 -0.06 10.45 10.57
N ASN A 53 -0.48 9.31 11.10
CA ASN A 53 -0.06 8.85 12.43
C ASN A 53 1.23 8.03 12.27
N TYR A 54 2.37 8.65 12.53
CA TYR A 54 3.66 7.95 12.57
C TYR A 54 3.81 7.25 13.93
N THR A 55 3.42 5.98 14.03
CA THR A 55 4.06 5.06 15.00
C THR A 55 5.22 4.41 14.26
N ILE A 56 6.40 4.98 14.44
CA ILE A 56 7.66 4.43 13.96
C ILE A 56 7.90 3.14 14.75
N ARG A 57 7.53 2.00 14.18
CA ARG A 57 7.89 0.68 14.73
C ARG A 57 9.11 0.18 13.97
N THR A 58 10.28 0.51 14.49
CA THR A 58 11.57 -0.18 14.23
C THR A 58 12.45 -0.01 15.47
N PRO A 59 13.39 -0.95 15.77
CA PRO A 59 13.90 -2.04 14.93
C PRO A 59 13.11 -3.34 15.01
#